data_AF-A0A353R2V8-F1
#
_entry.id   AF-A0A353R2V8-F1
#
_cell.length_a   1.000
_cell.length_b   1.000
_cell.length_c   1.000
_cell.angle_alpha   90.00
_cell.angle_beta   90.00
_cell.angle_gamma   90.00
#
_symmetry.space_group_name_H-M   'P 1'
#
loop_
_entity.id
_entity.type
_entity.pdbx_description
1 polymer ?
#
loop_
_entity_poly.entity_id
_entity_poly.type
_entity_poly.pdbx_seq_one_letter_code
_entity_poly.pdbx_strand_id
1 'polypeptide(L)' 'LPSTNSYLMARIAAGHWPSVCLAEHQSAGRGRRGRQWHSPFGRNLYVSVAQRYESG' A
#
# COMPACT_ATOMS: atom_id res chain seq x y z
N LEU A 1 -9.59 2.40 -0.81
CA LEU A 1 -8.53 2.73 -1.81
C LEU A 1 -8.40 1.57 -2.80
N PRO A 2 -7.88 1.75 -4.03
CA PRO A 2 -7.57 0.61 -4.90
C PRO A 2 -6.56 -0.35 -4.25
N SER A 3 -5.40 0.15 -3.81
CA SER A 3 -4.44 -0.57 -2.99
C SER A 3 -3.56 0.43 -2.24
N THR A 4 -3.29 0.20 -0.94
CA THR A 4 -2.40 1.03 -0.12
C THR A 4 -0.99 1.10 -0.71
N ASN A 5 -0.48 -0.03 -1.24
CA ASN A 5 0.82 -0.08 -1.89
C ASN A 5 0.85 0.77 -3.18
N SER A 6 -0.16 0.65 -4.05
CA SER A 6 -0.21 1.47 -5.27
C SER A 6 -0.34 2.95 -4.97
N TYR A 7 -1.10 3.31 -3.93
CA TYR A 7 -1.22 4.69 -3.47
C TYR A 7 0.13 5.25 -2.99
N LEU A 8 0.88 4.50 -2.18
CA LEU A 8 2.20 4.92 -1.74
C LEU A 8 3.20 5.03 -2.88
N MET A 9 3.19 4.10 -3.84
CA MET A 9 4.07 4.17 -5.01
C MET A 9 3.89 5.49 -5.78
N ALA A 10 2.65 5.97 -5.93
CA ALA A 10 2.39 7.28 -6.53
C ALA A 10 2.88 8.44 -5.65
N ARG A 11 2.68 8.38 -4.33
CA ARG A 11 3.15 9.41 -3.39
C ARG A 11 4.67 9.55 -3.39
N ILE A 12 5.38 8.44 -3.37
CA ILE A 12 6.84 8.45 -3.35
C ILE A 12 7.45 8.88 -4.70
N ALA A 13 6.78 8.56 -5.81
CA ALA A 13 7.16 9.05 -7.14
C ALA A 13 7.02 10.58 -7.23
N ALA A 14 6.04 11.14 -6.51
CA ALA A 14 5.90 12.59 -6.32
C ALA A 14 6.86 13.19 -5.28
N GLY A 15 7.84 12.43 -4.79
CA GLY A 15 8.87 12.93 -3.87
C GLY A 15 8.47 12.94 -2.39
N HIS A 16 7.31 12.42 -2.02
CA HIS A 16 6.89 12.36 -0.62
C HIS A 16 7.56 11.18 0.11
N TRP A 17 8.54 11.47 0.96
CA TRP A 17 9.26 10.50 1.78
C TRP A 17 9.49 11.04 3.20
N PRO A 18 9.48 10.18 4.25
CA PRO A 18 8.88 8.84 4.26
C PRO A 18 7.35 8.93 4.15
N SER A 19 6.68 7.81 3.88
CA SER A 19 5.21 7.80 3.81
C SER A 19 4.61 6.48 4.26
N VAL A 20 3.46 6.57 4.93
CA VAL A 20 2.68 5.44 5.41
C VAL A 20 1.25 5.60 4.92
N CYS A 21 0.63 4.49 4.53
CA CYS A 21 -0.77 4.48 4.10
C CYS A 21 -1.50 3.33 4.78
N LEU A 22 -2.60 3.68 5.45
CA LEU A 22 -3.56 2.74 6.00
C LEU A 22 -4.87 2.83 5.19
N ALA A 23 -5.58 1.71 5.11
CA ALA A 23 -6.92 1.68 4.59
C ALA A 23 -7.78 0.69 5.39
N GLU A 24 -9.05 1.03 5.57
CA GLU A 24 -10.05 0.10 6.10
C GLU A 24 -10.54 -0.89 5.04
N HIS A 25 -10.41 -0.56 3.74
CA HIS A 25 -10.86 -1.36 2.60
C HIS A 25 -10.00 -1.14 1.36
N GLN A 26 -9.72 -2.23 0.62
CA GLN A 26 -9.07 -2.18 -0.69
C GLN A 26 -9.94 -2.81 -1.79
N SER A 27 -10.29 -2.04 -2.82
CA SER A 27 -11.12 -2.53 -3.94
C SER A 27 -10.34 -3.32 -4.98
N ALA A 28 -9.01 -3.17 -5.03
CA ALA A 28 -8.11 -3.84 -5.95
C ALA A 28 -6.82 -4.26 -5.24
N GLY A 29 -6.96 -4.86 -4.05
CA GLY A 29 -5.85 -5.38 -3.26
C GLY A 29 -5.00 -6.36 -4.09
N ARG A 30 -3.67 -6.21 -4.03
CA ARG A 30 -2.73 -7.02 -4.82
C ARG A 30 -1.96 -7.97 -3.93
N GLY A 31 -2.01 -9.25 -4.25
CA GLY A 31 -1.14 -10.29 -3.73
C GLY A 31 0.06 -10.54 -4.65
N ARG A 32 0.96 -11.42 -4.22
CA ARG A 32 2.12 -11.84 -5.03
C ARG A 32 1.68 -12.61 -6.27
N ARG A 33 2.47 -12.51 -7.34
CA ARG A 33 2.29 -13.26 -8.60
C ARG A 33 0.91 -13.03 -9.24
N GLY A 34 0.44 -11.79 -9.23
CA GLY A 34 -0.82 -11.39 -9.86
C GLY A 34 -2.09 -11.82 -9.13
N ARG A 35 -2.00 -12.48 -7.97
CA ARG A 35 -3.17 -12.84 -7.17
C ARG A 35 -3.86 -11.58 -6.63
N GLN A 36 -5.18 -11.66 -6.48
CA GLN A 36 -5.93 -10.62 -5.78
C GLN A 36 -5.86 -10.84 -4.26
N TRP A 37 -5.83 -9.75 -3.51
CA TRP A 37 -5.86 -9.76 -2.05
C TRP A 37 -7.21 -9.23 -1.56
N HIS A 38 -8.08 -10.14 -1.12
CA HIS A 38 -9.42 -9.80 -0.65
C HIS A 38 -9.33 -8.97 0.64
N SER A 39 -9.89 -7.75 0.61
CA SER A 39 -9.66 -6.73 1.63
C SER A 39 -10.97 -6.05 2.09
N PRO A 40 -11.89 -6.77 2.75
CA PRO A 40 -13.18 -6.23 3.20
C PRO A 40 -13.02 -5.12 4.24
N PHE A 41 -14.00 -4.23 4.30
CA PHE A 41 -14.02 -3.06 5.18
C PHE A 41 -14.03 -3.44 6.67
N GLY A 42 -13.15 -2.84 7.48
CA GLY A 42 -13.19 -2.92 8.94
C GLY A 42 -12.93 -4.32 9.53
N ARG A 43 -12.31 -5.21 8.75
CA ARG A 43 -12.03 -6.60 9.18
C ARG A 43 -10.55 -6.87 9.43
N ASN A 44 -9.67 -6.18 8.70
CA ASN A 44 -8.22 -6.36 8.80
C ASN A 44 -7.53 -5.00 8.71
N LEU A 45 -6.27 -4.98 9.13
CA LEU A 45 -5.39 -3.84 8.94
C LEU A 45 -4.69 -3.95 7.57
N TYR A 46 -4.98 -3.04 6.65
CA TYR A 46 -4.24 -2.90 5.40
C TYR A 46 -3.26 -1.73 5.53
N VAL A 47 -1.97 -2.03 5.55
CA VAL A 47 -0.91 -1.04 5.70
C VAL A 47 0.15 -1.19 4.61
N SER A 48 0.73 -0.09 4.20
CA SER A 48 1.98 -0.05 3.45
C SER A 48 2.87 1.04 4.03
N VAL A 49 4.18 0.82 3.95
CA VAL A 49 5.21 1.73 4.47
C VAL A 49 6.26 1.90 3.39
N ALA A 50 6.60 3.14 3.08
CA ALA A 50 7.66 3.48 2.14
C ALA A 50 8.75 4.27 2.86
N GLN A 51 9.96 3.71 2.84
CA GLN A 51 11.16 4.27 3.44
C GLN A 51 12.35 4.07 2.50
N ARG A 52 13.28 5.04 2.49
CA ARG A 52 14.59 4.89 1.84
C ARG A 52 15.58 4.36 2.87
N TYR A 53 16.36 3.38 2.47
CA TYR A 53 17.48 2.87 3.24
C TYR A 53 18.77 3.21 2.47
N GLU A 54 19.77 3.72 3.17
CA GLU A 54 21.06 4.15 2.57
C GLU A 54 21.94 2.97 2.14
N SER A 55 21.62 1.75 2.60
CA SER A 55 22.26 0.49 2.19
C SER A 55 21.22 -0.62 2.15
N GLY A 56 21.18 -1.38 1.05
CA GLY A 56 20.47 -2.66 1.00
C GLY A 56 21.26 -3.75 1.71
#